data_AF-A0A6J5C8F9-F1
#
_entry.id   AF-A0A6J5C8F9-F1
#
_cell.length_a   1.000
_cell.length_b   1.000
_cell.length_c   1.000
_cell.angle_alpha   90.00
_cell.angle_beta   90.00
_cell.angle_gamma   90.00
#
_symmetry.space_group_name_H-M   'P 1'
#
loop_
_entity.id
_entity.type
_entity.pdbx_description
1 polymer ?
#
loop_
_entity_poly.entity_id
_entity_poly.type
_entity_poly.pdbx_seq_one_letter_code
_entity_poly.pdbx_strand_id
1 'polypeptide(L)'
;MSTTPHNIFQRSAAPVTIDEDKCIADKGCTVCVDVCPLDLLAIDLTKGKAYMKFDECWYCMPCEKDCPTNAVRVDIPYLLR
;
A
#
# COMPACT_ATOMS: atom_id res chain seq x y z
N MET A 1 32.29 -17.51 10.27
CA MET A 1 31.86 -16.23 9.68
C MET A 1 31.50 -16.49 8.24
N SER A 2 30.22 -16.71 7.94
CA SER A 2 29.75 -17.01 6.59
C SER A 2 28.78 -15.91 6.21
N THR A 3 29.28 -14.90 5.49
CA THR A 3 28.48 -13.82 4.93
C THR A 3 27.77 -14.38 3.70
N THR A 4 26.55 -14.88 3.89
CA THR A 4 25.64 -15.13 2.76
C THR A 4 25.20 -13.76 2.25
N PRO A 5 25.55 -13.36 1.01
CA PRO A 5 25.06 -12.11 0.44
C PRO A 5 23.52 -12.18 0.38
N HIS A 6 22.87 -11.19 0.98
CA HIS A 6 21.42 -11.08 0.94
C HIS A 6 20.96 -10.98 -0.53
N ASN A 7 20.16 -11.95 -0.94
CA ASN A 7 19.61 -12.05 -2.28
C ASN A 7 18.59 -10.92 -2.48
N ILE A 8 18.97 -9.90 -3.25
CA ILE A 8 18.20 -8.67 -3.58
C ILE A 8 16.86 -8.92 -4.29
N PHE A 9 16.52 -10.17 -4.62
CA PHE A 9 15.29 -10.55 -5.32
C PHE A 9 14.05 -10.72 -4.43
N GLN A 10 14.17 -10.59 -3.10
CA GLN A 10 13.02 -10.45 -2.21
C GLN A 10 12.89 -8.99 -1.78
N ARG A 11 12.37 -8.14 -2.69
CA ARG A 11 11.76 -6.87 -2.28
C ARG A 11 10.53 -7.22 -1.44
N SER A 12 10.81 -7.32 -0.15
CA SER A 12 9.95 -7.64 0.97
C SER A 12 8.62 -6.89 0.90
N ALA A 13 7.51 -7.65 0.86
CA ALA A 13 6.11 -7.26 1.10
C ALA A 13 5.63 -5.95 0.42
N ALA A 14 4.48 -5.99 -0.25
CA ALA A 14 3.85 -4.77 -0.76
C ALA A 14 3.79 -3.71 0.37
N PRO A 15 4.47 -2.56 0.23
CA PRO A 15 4.62 -1.61 1.34
C PRO A 15 3.29 -0.95 1.72
N VAL A 16 2.26 -1.13 0.89
CA VAL A 16 0.87 -0.81 1.21
C VAL A 16 0.01 -2.07 1.02
N THR A 17 -0.74 -2.45 2.05
CA THR A 17 -1.72 -3.54 2.01
C THR A 17 -3.14 -2.99 2.15
N ILE A 18 -4.11 -3.64 1.49
CA ILE A 18 -5.53 -3.27 1.54
C ILE A 18 -6.33 -4.45 2.13
N ASP A 19 -7.08 -4.17 3.19
CA ASP A 19 -8.11 -5.04 3.75
C ASP A 19 -9.38 -4.93 2.88
N GLU A 20 -9.65 -5.95 2.06
CA GLU A 20 -10.78 -5.95 1.12
C GLU A 20 -12.14 -5.89 1.84
N ASP A 21 -12.25 -6.39 3.08
CA ASP A 21 -13.50 -6.41 3.85
C ASP A 21 -13.88 -5.00 4.35
N LYS A 22 -12.88 -4.17 4.66
CA LYS A 22 -13.08 -2.79 5.12
C LYS A 22 -13.07 -1.77 3.98
N CYS A 23 -12.50 -2.11 2.83
CA CYS A 23 -12.41 -1.20 1.69
C CYS A 23 -13.81 -0.94 1.09
N ILE A 24 -14.17 0.34 0.97
CA ILE A 24 -15.47 0.80 0.42
C ILE A 24 -15.33 1.48 -0.94
N ALA A 25 -14.31 1.11 -1.73
CA ALA A 25 -14.09 1.68 -3.07
C ALA A 25 -15.23 1.36 -4.04
N ASP A 26 -15.93 0.23 -3.85
CA ASP A 26 -17.17 -0.15 -4.52
C ASP A 26 -18.31 0.86 -4.32
N LYS A 27 -18.25 1.65 -3.24
CA LYS A 27 -19.19 2.74 -2.93
C LYS A 27 -18.69 4.10 -3.41
N GLY A 28 -17.59 4.15 -4.18
CA GLY A 28 -17.02 5.37 -4.76
C GLY A 28 -15.93 6.04 -3.92
N CYS A 29 -15.37 5.37 -2.91
CA CYS A 29 -14.25 5.93 -2.14
C CYS A 29 -12.92 5.85 -2.91
N THR A 30 -12.27 7.01 -3.13
CA THR A 30 -10.99 7.13 -3.84
C THR A 30 -9.87 7.77 -3.02
N VAL A 31 -10.13 8.08 -1.74
CA VAL A 31 -9.22 8.87 -0.88
C VAL A 31 -7.76 8.41 -0.95
N CYS A 32 -7.51 7.10 -0.85
CA CYS A 32 -6.15 6.55 -0.87
C CYS A 32 -5.41 6.79 -2.19
N VAL A 33 -6.13 6.86 -3.32
CA VAL A 33 -5.59 7.20 -4.64
C VAL A 33 -5.30 8.70 -4.67
N ASP A 34 -6.27 9.52 -4.25
CA ASP A 34 -6.20 10.99 -4.34
C ASP A 34 -5.10 11.59 -3.46
N VAL A 35 -4.81 10.99 -2.30
CA VAL A 35 -3.77 11.47 -1.37
C VAL A 35 -2.39 10.88 -1.66
N CYS A 36 -2.26 9.94 -2.58
CA CYS A 36 -0.97 9.34 -2.92
C CYS A 36 -0.19 10.28 -3.86
N PRO A 37 0.92 10.90 -3.41
CA PRO A 37 1.65 11.86 -4.25
C PRO A 37 2.39 11.22 -5.43
N LEU A 38 2.41 9.89 -5.49
CA LEU A 38 3.13 9.09 -6.48
C LEU A 38 2.18 8.23 -7.33
N ASP A 39 0.86 8.38 -7.18
CA ASP A 39 -0.15 7.64 -7.96
C ASP A 39 0.04 6.11 -7.95
N LEU A 40 0.47 5.56 -6.82
CA LEU A 40 0.83 4.13 -6.69
C LEU A 40 -0.37 3.23 -6.41
N LEU A 41 -1.50 3.82 -5.99
CA LEU A 41 -2.73 3.11 -5.68
C LEU A 41 -3.73 3.31 -6.81
N ALA A 42 -4.51 2.27 -7.12
CA ALA A 42 -5.56 2.33 -8.12
C ALA A 42 -6.78 1.52 -7.64
N ILE A 43 -7.92 1.72 -8.29
CA ILE A 43 -9.13 0.93 -8.03
C ILE A 43 -9.24 -0.16 -9.09
N ASP A 44 -9.36 -1.40 -8.64
CA ASP A 44 -9.74 -2.52 -9.49
C ASP A 44 -11.25 -2.43 -9.75
N LEU A 45 -11.63 -2.08 -10.97
CA LEU A 45 -13.04 -1.93 -11.36
C LEU A 45 -13.81 -3.26 -11.39
N THR A 46 -13.11 -4.39 -11.44
CA THR A 46 -13.75 -5.72 -11.42
C THR A 46 -14.11 -6.14 -10.00
N LYS A 47 -13.26 -5.81 -9.02
CA LYS A 47 -13.47 -6.13 -7.60
C LYS A 47 -14.14 -5.00 -6.82
N GLY A 48 -14.07 -3.76 -7.31
CA GLY A 48 -14.44 -2.57 -6.56
C GLY A 48 -13.54 -2.34 -5.35
N LYS A 49 -12.25 -2.67 -5.44
CA LYS A 49 -11.29 -2.57 -4.32
C LYS A 49 -10.04 -1.83 -4.72
N ALA A 50 -9.47 -1.09 -3.78
CA ALA A 50 -8.17 -0.46 -3.97
C ALA A 50 -7.06 -1.52 -4.00
N TYR A 51 -6.06 -1.32 -4.84
CA TYR A 51 -4.88 -2.18 -4.92
C TYR A 51 -3.62 -1.34 -5.19
N MET A 52 -2.47 -1.94 -4.89
CA MET A 52 -1.17 -1.35 -5.18
C MET A 52 -0.77 -1.64 -6.62
N LYS A 53 -0.72 -0.60 -7.44
CA LYS A 53 -0.37 -0.66 -8.87
C LYS A 53 1.14 -0.70 -9.10
N PHE A 54 1.91 0.00 -8.27
CA PHE A 54 3.36 0.12 -8.36
C PHE A 54 4.02 -0.04 -6.99
N ASP A 55 5.24 -0.55 -6.92
CA ASP A 55 5.94 -0.95 -5.67
C ASP A 55 6.84 0.15 -5.06
N GLU A 56 6.76 1.39 -5.56
CA GLU A 56 7.67 2.49 -5.23
C GLU A 56 7.14 3.42 -4.11
N CYS A 57 6.54 2.86 -3.05
CA CYS A 57 5.96 3.66 -1.96
C CYS A 57 7.03 4.38 -1.13
N TRP A 58 6.77 5.65 -0.83
CA TRP A 58 7.66 6.49 -0.02
C TRP A 58 7.31 6.52 1.47
N TYR A 59 6.34 5.71 1.90
CA TYR A 59 5.93 5.59 3.31
C TYR A 59 5.45 6.91 3.93
N CYS A 60 4.84 7.80 3.14
CA CYS A 60 4.34 9.09 3.62
C CYS A 60 3.13 8.98 4.58
N MET A 61 2.44 7.83 4.59
CA MET A 61 1.28 7.48 5.44
C MET A 61 -0.08 8.23 5.27
N PRO A 62 -0.32 9.18 4.33
CA PRO A 62 -1.64 9.81 4.24
C PRO A 62 -2.72 8.82 3.79
N CYS A 63 -2.38 7.85 2.92
CA CYS A 63 -3.33 6.83 2.47
C CYS A 63 -3.82 5.91 3.59
N GLU A 64 -3.00 5.63 4.61
CA GLU A 64 -3.40 4.90 5.81
C GLU A 64 -4.18 5.80 6.77
N LYS A 65 -3.66 7.00 7.04
CA LYS A 65 -4.24 7.93 8.02
C LYS A 65 -5.61 8.48 7.60
N ASP A 66 -5.78 8.78 6.32
CA ASP A 66 -6.99 9.42 5.80
C ASP A 66 -8.02 8.38 5.34
N CYS A 67 -7.70 7.09 5.40
CA CYS A 67 -8.64 6.02 5.08
C CYS A 67 -9.81 6.01 6.10
N PRO A 68 -11.05 6.32 5.69
CA PRO A 68 -12.17 6.47 6.63
C PRO A 68 -12.56 5.15 7.32
N THR A 69 -12.19 4.01 6.73
CA THR A 69 -12.50 2.68 7.26
C THR A 69 -11.28 1.95 7.80
N ASN A 70 -10.10 2.58 7.81
CA ASN A 70 -8.83 1.95 8.18
C ASN A 70 -8.54 0.66 7.40
N ALA A 71 -8.89 0.65 6.11
CA ALA A 71 -8.65 -0.47 5.21
C ALA A 71 -7.23 -0.51 4.64
N VAL A 72 -6.50 0.60 4.71
CA VAL A 72 -5.15 0.74 4.14
C VAL A 72 -4.13 0.68 5.26
N ARG A 73 -3.06 -0.08 5.06
CA ARG A 73 -1.94 -0.19 6.00
C ARG A 73 -0.61 -0.01 5.28
N VAL A 74 0.25 0.87 5.81
CA VAL A 74 1.61 1.08 5.34
C VAL A 74 2.57 0.31 6.23
N ASP A 75 3.29 -0.66 5.66
CA ASP A 75 4.30 -1.43 6.37
C ASP A 75 5.68 -0.83 6.09
N ILE A 76 6.17 -0.05 7.06
CA ILE A 76 7.49 0.59 6.99
C ILE A 76 8.58 -0.43 7.36
N PRO A 77 9.57 -0.67 6.49
CA PRO A 77 10.70 -1.53 6.80
C PRO A 77 11.39 -1.10 8.10
N TYR A 78 11.81 -2.08 8.92
CA TYR A 78 12.49 -1.81 10.20
C TYR A 78 13.68 -0.84 10.07
N LEU A 79 14.40 -0.89 8.94
CA LEU A 79 15.54 -0.02 8.67
C LEU A 79 15.19 1.47 8.51
N LEU A 80 13.91 1.80 8.27
CA LEU A 80 13.41 3.17 8.13
C LEU A 80 12.65 3.67 9.37
N ARG A 81 12.58 2.86 10.44
CA ARG A 81 11.82 3.15 11.66
C ARG A 81 12.69 3.72 12.77
#